data_AF-A0A5K3EY61-F1
#
_entry.id   AF-A0A5K3EY61-F1
#
_cell.length_a   1.000
_cell.length_b   1.000
_cell.length_c   1.000
_cell.angle_alpha   90.00
_cell.angle_beta   90.00
_cell.angle_gamma   90.00
#
_symmetry.space_group_name_H-M   'P 1'
#
loop_
_entity.id
_entity.type
_entity.pdbx_description
1 polymer ?
#
loop_
_entity_poly.entity_id
_entity_poly.type
_entity_poly.pdbx_seq_one_letter_code
_entity_poly.pdbx_strand_id
1 'polypeptide(L)'
;MFQYYLTRHPSVQGLAHLDEQTDPALRVSSEDLWATCCCRVIEVLIKRADYVTLDRVLSWASVLPWIVETPYRRRMITHLYISNALQVGHGESAMEALRQIEKEFSHLNQYWNLLNIASTTSRELRLTRFLLRRIAKDRENLGAFLMSCGDCMARGSSRYSIALMADIRSRVPDNPLIALLLAVCFLNISVHKHLFSRHKTVLQCIGFLGEYRQLRGECQETYYNIARACHQCMLGHIAIPYYHKVLEMEPVGDTEEEKRVSFMACRLSSPPPPP
;
A
#
# COMPACT_ATOMS: atom_id res chain seq x y z
N MET A 1 5.81 -17.50 -9.58
CA MET A 1 6.00 -18.93 -9.95
C MET A 1 6.36 -19.14 -11.43
N PHE A 2 5.69 -18.44 -12.37
CA PHE A 2 5.95 -18.55 -13.82
C PHE A 2 7.36 -18.11 -14.24
N GLN A 3 7.88 -17.01 -13.68
CA GLN A 3 9.25 -16.54 -13.96
C GLN A 3 10.33 -17.58 -13.62
N TYR A 4 10.17 -18.36 -12.54
CA TYR A 4 11.11 -19.42 -12.17
C TYR A 4 11.13 -20.58 -13.19
N TYR A 5 10.01 -20.89 -13.83
CA TYR A 5 9.98 -21.88 -14.90
C TYR A 5 10.59 -21.33 -16.19
N LEU A 6 10.36 -20.06 -16.49
CA LEU A 6 10.98 -19.40 -17.65
C LEU A 6 12.50 -19.28 -17.53
N THR A 7 13.03 -18.96 -16.34
CA THR A 7 14.49 -18.92 -16.13
C THR A 7 15.15 -20.29 -16.33
N ARG A 8 14.38 -21.38 -16.16
CA ARG A 8 14.85 -22.76 -16.36
C ARG A 8 14.59 -23.31 -17.75
N HIS A 9 13.98 -22.53 -18.65
CA HIS A 9 13.74 -22.97 -20.01
C HIS A 9 15.08 -23.08 -20.76
N PRO A 10 15.33 -24.15 -21.53
CA PRO A 10 16.62 -24.39 -22.19
C PRO A 10 17.04 -23.25 -23.13
N SER A 11 16.08 -22.58 -23.78
CA SER A 11 16.38 -21.41 -24.62
C SER A 11 16.89 -20.21 -23.82
N VAL A 12 16.43 -20.03 -22.58
CA VAL A 12 16.86 -18.94 -21.70
C VAL A 12 18.21 -19.28 -21.07
N GLN A 13 18.41 -20.54 -20.65
CA GLN A 13 19.68 -21.00 -20.12
C GLN A 13 20.80 -20.97 -21.17
N GLY A 14 20.50 -21.26 -22.44
CA GLY A 14 21.47 -21.12 -23.53
C GLY A 14 21.99 -19.70 -23.72
N LEU A 15 21.24 -18.69 -23.28
CA LEU A 15 21.69 -17.29 -23.32
C LEU A 15 22.80 -17.02 -22.30
N ALA A 16 22.94 -17.81 -21.23
CA ALA A 16 24.03 -17.67 -20.28
C ALA A 16 25.42 -17.98 -20.90
N HIS A 17 25.45 -18.80 -21.96
CA HIS A 17 26.67 -19.29 -22.62
C HIS A 17 27.03 -18.51 -23.89
N LEU A 18 26.48 -17.30 -24.08
CA LEU A 18 26.80 -16.46 -25.26
C LEU A 18 28.28 -16.02 -25.28
N ASP A 19 28.93 -16.00 -24.13
CA ASP A 19 30.36 -15.71 -23.98
C ASP A 19 31.26 -16.86 -24.51
N GLU A 20 30.70 -18.07 -24.66
CA GLU A 20 31.38 -19.31 -25.05
C GLU A 20 31.14 -19.70 -26.52
N GLN A 21 30.41 -18.88 -27.29
CA GLN A 21 30.17 -19.14 -28.71
C GLN A 21 31.47 -19.12 -29.52
N THR A 22 31.59 -20.09 -30.43
CA THR A 22 32.76 -20.30 -31.30
C THR A 22 32.93 -19.20 -32.36
N ASP A 23 31.84 -18.51 -32.72
CA ASP A 23 31.84 -17.45 -33.72
C ASP A 23 32.14 -16.09 -33.08
N PRO A 24 33.27 -15.43 -33.42
CA PRO A 24 33.69 -14.17 -32.78
C PRO A 24 32.76 -12.99 -33.08
N ALA A 25 31.95 -13.06 -34.14
CA ALA A 25 30.97 -12.04 -34.51
C ALA A 25 29.66 -12.13 -33.70
N LEU A 26 29.37 -13.28 -33.10
CA LEU A 26 28.17 -13.52 -32.28
C LEU A 26 28.46 -13.50 -30.78
N ARG A 27 29.74 -13.48 -30.41
CA ARG A 27 30.20 -13.37 -29.03
C ARG A 27 29.89 -11.97 -28.49
N VAL A 28 28.90 -11.87 -27.61
CA VAL A 28 28.55 -10.62 -26.93
C VAL A 28 28.77 -10.80 -25.44
N SER A 29 29.61 -9.94 -24.85
CA SER A 29 29.85 -9.95 -23.41
C SER A 29 28.55 -9.73 -22.64
N SER A 30 28.38 -10.44 -21.53
CA SER A 30 27.32 -10.17 -20.56
C SER A 30 27.28 -8.71 -20.06
N GLU A 31 28.42 -8.02 -20.03
CA GLU A 31 28.48 -6.58 -19.69
C GLU A 31 27.99 -5.69 -20.84
N ASP A 32 28.31 -6.04 -22.08
CA ASP A 32 27.87 -5.32 -23.27
C ASP A 32 26.36 -5.50 -23.50
N LEU A 33 25.82 -6.69 -23.24
CA LEU A 33 24.36 -6.94 -23.25
C LEU A 33 23.66 -6.10 -22.18
N TRP A 34 24.22 -6.03 -20.98
CA TRP A 34 23.67 -5.22 -19.90
C TRP A 34 23.68 -3.72 -20.23
N ALA A 35 24.86 -3.19 -20.55
CA ALA A 35 25.06 -1.76 -20.78
C ALA A 35 24.35 -1.27 -22.05
N THR A 36 24.45 -2.03 -23.13
CA THR A 36 24.02 -1.60 -24.46
C THR A 36 22.59 -2.01 -24.78
N CYS A 37 22.19 -3.24 -24.44
CA CYS A 37 20.86 -3.75 -24.78
C CYS A 37 19.83 -3.42 -23.68
N CYS A 38 20.14 -3.59 -22.40
CA CYS A 38 19.18 -3.31 -21.34
C CYS A 38 19.14 -1.82 -20.96
N CYS A 39 20.26 -1.23 -20.55
CA CYS A 39 20.25 0.14 -20.00
C CYS A 39 19.89 1.20 -21.05
N ARG A 40 20.50 1.17 -22.25
CA ARG A 40 20.19 2.17 -23.30
C ARG A 40 18.77 2.05 -23.84
N VAL A 41 18.27 0.84 -24.04
CA VAL A 41 16.88 0.64 -24.52
C VAL A 41 15.89 1.13 -23.47
N ILE A 42 16.11 0.82 -22.19
CA ILE A 42 15.28 1.33 -21.09
C ILE A 42 15.32 2.87 -21.08
N GLU A 43 16.50 3.48 -21.21
CA GLU A 43 16.63 4.95 -21.21
C GLU A 43 15.88 5.59 -22.39
N VAL A 44 15.99 5.02 -23.59
CA VAL A 44 15.28 5.52 -24.78
C VAL A 44 13.76 5.36 -24.63
N LEU A 45 13.29 4.26 -24.07
CA LEU A 45 11.87 4.02 -23.83
C LEU A 45 11.30 4.96 -22.77
N ILE A 46 12.06 5.23 -21.71
CA ILE A 46 11.69 6.22 -20.68
C ILE A 46 11.61 7.62 -21.32
N LYS A 47 12.58 8.01 -22.15
CA LYS A 47 12.56 9.31 -22.86
C LYS A 47 11.37 9.44 -23.82
N ARG A 48 10.92 8.33 -24.41
CA ARG A 48 9.76 8.29 -25.31
C ARG A 48 8.42 8.13 -24.58
N ALA A 49 8.43 7.94 -23.26
CA ALA A 49 7.25 7.66 -22.44
C ALA A 49 6.40 6.47 -22.90
N ASP A 50 7.00 5.48 -23.58
CA ASP A 50 6.31 4.25 -23.99
C ASP A 50 6.41 3.18 -22.88
N TYR A 51 5.52 3.29 -21.90
CA TYR A 51 5.49 2.41 -20.73
C TYR A 51 5.02 0.98 -21.04
N VAL A 52 4.26 0.79 -22.12
CA VAL A 52 3.72 -0.54 -22.50
C VAL A 52 4.82 -1.41 -23.09
N THR A 53 5.62 -0.85 -24.00
CA THR A 53 6.78 -1.57 -24.55
C THR A 53 7.85 -1.78 -23.47
N LEU A 54 8.05 -0.78 -22.60
CA LEU A 54 8.97 -0.88 -21.47
C LEU A 54 8.59 -2.01 -20.51
N ASP A 55 7.28 -2.22 -20.25
CA ASP A 55 6.80 -3.31 -19.40
C ASP A 55 7.23 -4.68 -19.94
N ARG A 56 7.07 -4.88 -21.26
CA ARG A 56 7.47 -6.12 -21.93
C ARG A 56 8.99 -6.32 -21.84
N VAL A 57 9.77 -5.28 -22.14
CA VAL A 57 11.24 -5.36 -22.06
C VAL A 57 11.71 -5.69 -20.65
N LEU A 58 11.14 -5.05 -19.62
CA LEU A 58 11.49 -5.31 -18.22
C LEU A 58 11.04 -6.69 -17.76
N SER A 59 9.88 -7.17 -18.23
CA SER A 59 9.40 -8.52 -17.94
C SER A 59 10.38 -9.59 -18.48
N TRP A 60 10.89 -9.42 -19.70
CA TRP A 60 11.95 -10.27 -20.25
C TRP A 60 13.27 -10.12 -19.50
N ALA A 61 13.67 -8.87 -19.19
CA ALA A 61 14.92 -8.60 -18.49
C ALA A 61 14.98 -9.29 -17.11
N SER A 62 13.84 -9.39 -16.42
CA SER A 62 13.73 -10.06 -15.12
C SER A 62 14.01 -11.58 -15.16
N VAL A 63 14.00 -12.19 -16.34
CA VAL A 63 14.17 -13.64 -16.56
C VAL A 63 15.57 -13.99 -17.07
N LEU A 64 16.34 -13.01 -17.55
CA LEU A 64 17.65 -13.27 -18.17
C LEU A 64 18.69 -13.78 -17.15
N PRO A 65 19.45 -14.86 -17.45
CA PRO A 65 20.35 -15.48 -16.49
C PRO A 65 21.41 -14.54 -15.90
N TRP A 66 22.09 -13.75 -16.74
CA TRP A 66 23.13 -12.80 -16.30
C TRP A 66 22.60 -11.67 -15.40
N ILE A 67 21.33 -11.31 -15.54
CA ILE A 67 20.65 -10.35 -14.66
C ILE A 67 20.26 -11.01 -13.36
N VAL A 68 19.70 -12.22 -13.43
CA VAL A 68 19.28 -12.96 -12.26
C VAL A 68 20.50 -13.28 -11.41
N GLU A 69 21.59 -13.79 -11.97
CA GLU A 69 22.80 -14.15 -11.21
C GLU A 69 23.42 -12.99 -10.45
N THR A 70 23.40 -11.77 -11.02
CA THR A 70 23.99 -10.59 -10.38
C THR A 70 22.96 -9.87 -9.47
N PRO A 71 23.15 -9.82 -8.14
CA PRO A 71 22.15 -9.29 -7.21
C PRO A 71 21.84 -7.80 -7.42
N TYR A 72 22.85 -6.99 -7.76
CA TYR A 72 22.68 -5.55 -8.03
C TYR A 72 21.79 -5.29 -9.26
N ARG A 73 22.08 -5.98 -10.37
CA ARG A 73 21.32 -5.85 -11.63
C ARG A 73 19.87 -6.29 -11.45
N ARG A 74 19.68 -7.41 -10.73
CA ARG A 74 18.37 -7.92 -10.35
C ARG A 74 17.55 -6.87 -9.60
N ARG A 75 18.10 -6.25 -8.54
CA ARG A 75 17.40 -5.22 -7.76
C ARG A 75 16.99 -4.03 -8.62
N MET A 76 17.90 -3.51 -9.43
CA MET A 76 17.64 -2.35 -10.28
C MET A 76 16.48 -2.62 -11.25
N ILE A 77 16.50 -3.76 -11.95
CA ILE A 77 15.40 -4.13 -12.84
C ILE A 77 14.10 -4.32 -12.07
N THR A 78 14.13 -5.00 -10.93
CA THR A 78 12.90 -5.24 -10.16
C THR A 78 12.26 -3.92 -9.70
N HIS A 79 13.05 -2.95 -9.24
CA HIS A 79 12.53 -1.63 -8.85
C HIS A 79 11.95 -0.84 -10.05
N LEU A 80 12.65 -0.86 -11.19
CA LEU A 80 12.16 -0.22 -12.42
C LEU A 80 10.89 -0.90 -12.93
N TYR A 81 10.85 -2.23 -12.87
CA TYR A 81 9.69 -3.02 -13.28
C TYR A 81 8.47 -2.76 -12.42
N ILE A 82 8.62 -2.71 -11.09
CA ILE A 82 7.52 -2.35 -10.17
C ILE A 82 7.00 -0.95 -10.52
N SER A 83 7.90 0.02 -10.70
CA SER A 83 7.53 1.41 -11.00
C SER A 83 6.76 1.50 -12.32
N ASN A 84 7.24 0.84 -13.37
CA ASN A 84 6.58 0.82 -14.67
C ASN A 84 5.23 0.09 -14.63
N ALA A 85 5.18 -1.08 -13.98
CA ALA A 85 3.96 -1.88 -13.88
C ALA A 85 2.84 -1.12 -13.14
N LEU A 86 3.19 -0.33 -12.12
CA LEU A 86 2.25 0.56 -11.44
C LEU A 86 1.73 1.68 -12.35
N GLN A 87 2.60 2.28 -13.18
CA GLN A 87 2.19 3.33 -14.14
C GLN A 87 1.26 2.79 -15.25
N VAL A 88 1.52 1.58 -15.73
CA VAL A 88 0.68 0.91 -16.74
C VAL A 88 -0.65 0.42 -16.15
N GLY A 89 -0.73 0.24 -14.83
CA GLY A 89 -1.89 -0.32 -14.15
C GLY A 89 -1.89 -1.85 -14.05
N HIS A 90 -0.75 -2.51 -14.34
CA HIS A 90 -0.56 -3.95 -14.18
C HIS A 90 -0.25 -4.31 -12.72
N GLY A 91 -1.22 -4.12 -11.83
CA GLY A 91 -1.06 -4.35 -10.38
C GLY A 91 -0.62 -5.78 -10.01
N GLU A 92 -1.08 -6.79 -10.76
CA GLU A 92 -0.72 -8.21 -10.53
C GLU A 92 0.79 -8.47 -10.68
N SER A 93 1.36 -7.98 -11.77
CA SER A 93 2.79 -8.06 -12.07
C SER A 93 3.62 -7.33 -11.01
N ALA A 94 3.17 -6.14 -10.60
CA ALA A 94 3.82 -5.36 -9.55
C ALA A 94 3.82 -6.09 -8.21
N MET A 95 2.70 -6.73 -7.82
CA MET A 95 2.63 -7.51 -6.58
C MET A 95 3.56 -8.72 -6.58
N GLU A 96 3.64 -9.49 -7.67
CA GLU A 96 4.53 -10.64 -7.74
C GLU A 96 6.00 -10.21 -7.69
N ALA A 97 6.36 -9.10 -8.34
CA ALA A 97 7.70 -8.50 -8.26
C ALA A 97 8.02 -8.01 -6.83
N LEU A 98 7.08 -7.34 -6.16
CA LEU A 98 7.23 -6.90 -4.77
C LEU A 98 7.46 -8.08 -3.82
N ARG A 99 6.79 -9.21 -4.01
CA ARG A 99 7.00 -10.42 -3.19
C ARG A 99 8.44 -10.96 -3.26
N GLN A 100 9.15 -10.76 -4.37
CA GLN A 100 10.54 -11.23 -4.50
C GLN A 100 11.49 -10.44 -3.59
N ILE A 101 11.19 -9.16 -3.36
CA ILE A 101 12.02 -8.25 -2.57
C ILE A 101 11.52 -8.11 -1.12
N GLU A 102 10.45 -8.82 -0.75
CA GLU A 102 9.84 -8.78 0.59
C GLU A 102 10.87 -9.02 1.70
N LYS A 103 11.71 -10.05 1.56
CA LYS A 103 12.69 -10.42 2.61
C LYS A 103 13.67 -9.28 2.89
N GLU A 104 13.99 -8.49 1.87
CA GLU A 104 14.96 -7.40 1.97
C GLU A 104 14.32 -6.12 2.51
N PHE A 105 13.11 -5.76 2.06
CA PHE A 105 12.52 -4.44 2.33
C PHE A 105 11.28 -4.46 3.24
N SER A 106 10.86 -5.62 3.76
CA SER A 106 9.65 -5.72 4.62
C SER A 106 9.68 -4.88 5.90
N HIS A 107 10.86 -4.45 6.34
CA HIS A 107 11.04 -3.56 7.48
C HIS A 107 10.75 -2.09 7.15
N LEU A 108 10.69 -1.71 5.87
CA LEU A 108 10.42 -0.33 5.44
C LEU A 108 8.93 -0.11 5.19
N ASN A 109 8.40 1.01 5.66
CA ASN A 109 7.01 1.41 5.41
C ASN A 109 6.73 1.69 3.92
N GLN A 110 7.73 2.15 3.17
CA GLN A 110 7.63 2.42 1.73
C GLN A 110 7.24 1.16 0.94
N TYR A 111 7.76 0.00 1.33
CA TYR A 111 7.40 -1.28 0.72
C TYR A 111 5.90 -1.57 0.87
N TRP A 112 5.36 -1.39 2.08
CA TRP A 112 3.94 -1.60 2.36
C TRP A 112 3.04 -0.60 1.65
N ASN A 113 3.48 0.66 1.53
CA ASN A 113 2.75 1.68 0.76
C ASN A 113 2.69 1.32 -0.73
N LEU A 114 3.80 0.92 -1.34
CA LEU A 114 3.84 0.46 -2.73
C LEU A 114 3.00 -0.79 -2.95
N LEU A 115 3.06 -1.74 -2.02
CA LEU A 115 2.25 -2.95 -2.07
C LEU A 115 0.75 -2.64 -1.95
N ASN A 116 0.37 -1.64 -1.15
CA ASN A 116 -1.01 -1.17 -1.05
C ASN A 116 -1.49 -0.55 -2.36
N ILE A 117 -0.68 0.27 -3.04
CA ILE A 117 -1.00 0.82 -4.37
C ILE A 117 -1.13 -0.31 -5.40
N ALA A 118 -0.21 -1.28 -5.39
CA ALA A 118 -0.30 -2.45 -6.26
C ALA A 118 -1.59 -3.25 -6.00
N SER A 119 -1.98 -3.36 -4.73
CA SER A 119 -3.21 -4.04 -4.31
C SER A 119 -4.47 -3.32 -4.77
N THR A 120 -4.54 -2.00 -4.67
CA THR A 120 -5.73 -1.23 -5.10
C THR A 120 -5.85 -1.17 -6.61
N THR A 121 -4.72 -1.23 -7.32
CA THR A 121 -4.66 -1.32 -8.78
C THR A 121 -5.04 -2.73 -9.26
N SER A 122 -4.66 -3.75 -8.50
CA SER A 122 -4.99 -5.15 -8.78
C SER A 122 -6.45 -5.46 -8.46
N ARG A 123 -7.08 -6.33 -9.28
CA ARG A 123 -8.43 -6.85 -9.02
C ARG A 123 -8.43 -8.19 -8.27
N GLU A 124 -7.25 -8.74 -7.95
CA GLU A 124 -7.12 -10.05 -7.33
C GLU A 124 -7.02 -10.03 -5.80
N LEU A 125 -7.73 -10.95 -5.15
CA LEU A 125 -7.74 -11.15 -3.69
C LEU A 125 -6.62 -12.08 -3.18
N ARG A 126 -5.53 -12.26 -3.94
CA ARG A 126 -4.46 -13.23 -3.60
C ARG A 126 -3.57 -12.76 -2.45
N LEU A 127 -3.66 -11.49 -2.03
CA LEU A 127 -2.84 -10.92 -0.98
C LEU A 127 -3.24 -11.37 0.43
N THR A 128 -4.50 -11.71 0.67
CA THR A 128 -4.98 -12.07 2.01
C THR A 128 -4.16 -13.20 2.64
N ARG A 129 -3.98 -14.32 1.92
CA ARG A 129 -3.22 -15.47 2.45
C ARG A 129 -1.75 -15.12 2.72
N PHE A 130 -1.18 -14.27 1.87
CA PHE A 130 0.19 -13.79 2.02
C PHE A 130 0.32 -12.93 3.29
N LEU A 131 -0.55 -11.95 3.47
CA LEU A 131 -0.58 -11.05 4.62
C LEU A 131 -0.81 -11.82 5.94
N LEU A 132 -1.72 -12.80 5.95
CA LEU A 132 -1.97 -13.64 7.12
C LEU A 132 -0.74 -14.46 7.53
N ARG A 133 -0.04 -15.05 6.57
CA ARG A 133 1.23 -15.76 6.83
C ARG A 133 2.29 -14.81 7.36
N ARG A 134 2.34 -13.58 6.86
CA ARG A 134 3.30 -12.58 7.33
C ARG A 134 3.00 -12.15 8.76
N ILE A 135 1.75 -11.84 9.08
CA ILE A 135 1.30 -11.49 10.44
C ILE A 135 1.59 -12.63 11.43
N ALA A 136 1.41 -13.89 11.01
CA ALA A 136 1.71 -15.04 11.87
C ALA A 136 3.22 -15.16 12.18
N LYS A 137 4.08 -14.75 11.24
CA LYS A 137 5.55 -14.79 11.39
C LYS A 137 6.10 -13.60 12.18
N ASP A 138 5.55 -12.43 11.92
CA ASP A 138 6.09 -11.14 12.39
C ASP A 138 4.92 -10.29 12.88
N ARG A 139 4.67 -10.37 14.19
CA ARG A 139 3.52 -9.66 14.78
C ARG A 139 3.75 -8.17 14.90
N GLU A 140 4.99 -7.70 14.97
CA GLU A 140 5.30 -6.29 15.21
C GLU A 140 5.16 -5.41 13.96
N ASN A 141 5.09 -6.02 12.78
CA ASN A 141 4.98 -5.29 11.51
C ASN A 141 3.62 -4.62 11.32
N LEU A 142 3.52 -3.36 11.75
CA LEU A 142 2.31 -2.55 11.64
C LEU A 142 1.82 -2.41 10.18
N GLY A 143 2.74 -2.29 9.21
CA GLY A 143 2.38 -2.15 7.79
C GLY A 143 1.60 -3.36 7.27
N ALA A 144 2.05 -4.56 7.58
CA ALA A 144 1.35 -5.80 7.22
C ALA A 144 -0.05 -5.89 7.84
N PHE A 145 -0.17 -5.49 9.11
CA PHE A 145 -1.43 -5.48 9.85
C PHE A 145 -2.45 -4.50 9.27
N LEU A 146 -2.04 -3.24 9.05
CA LEU A 146 -2.90 -2.21 8.48
C LEU A 146 -3.36 -2.59 7.06
N MET A 147 -2.44 -3.11 6.24
CA MET A 147 -2.77 -3.58 4.90
C MET A 147 -3.74 -4.77 4.93
N SER A 148 -3.55 -5.73 5.84
CA SER A 148 -4.46 -6.86 6.01
C SER A 148 -5.86 -6.40 6.45
N CYS A 149 -5.94 -5.44 7.36
CA CYS A 149 -7.21 -4.85 7.76
C CYS A 149 -7.93 -4.20 6.57
N GLY A 150 -7.22 -3.39 5.79
CA GLY A 150 -7.76 -2.77 4.57
C GLY A 150 -8.29 -3.79 3.57
N ASP A 151 -7.52 -4.85 3.29
CA ASP A 151 -7.95 -5.96 2.43
C ASP A 151 -9.22 -6.66 2.95
N CYS A 152 -9.28 -6.91 4.27
CA CYS A 152 -10.43 -7.55 4.89
C CYS A 152 -11.69 -6.66 4.84
N MET A 153 -11.54 -5.35 5.02
CA MET A 153 -12.62 -4.38 4.89
C MET A 153 -13.12 -4.31 3.45
N ALA A 154 -12.23 -4.24 2.47
CA ALA A 154 -12.57 -4.21 1.04
C ALA A 154 -13.34 -5.48 0.61
N ARG A 155 -12.99 -6.64 1.17
CA ARG A 155 -13.72 -7.90 0.96
C ARG A 155 -15.05 -8.01 1.71
N GLY A 156 -15.41 -7.04 2.56
CA GLY A 156 -16.61 -7.08 3.40
C GLY A 156 -16.51 -7.97 4.65
N SER A 157 -15.30 -8.42 5.01
CA SER A 157 -15.04 -9.20 6.23
C SER A 157 -14.71 -8.28 7.41
N SER A 158 -15.63 -7.36 7.72
CA SER A 158 -15.42 -6.31 8.72
C SER A 158 -15.21 -6.83 10.14
N ARG A 159 -15.82 -7.97 10.52
CA ARG A 159 -15.62 -8.57 11.85
C ARG A 159 -14.17 -9.01 12.10
N TYR A 160 -13.55 -9.62 11.10
CA TYR A 160 -12.16 -10.04 11.18
C TYR A 160 -11.22 -8.83 11.20
N SER A 161 -11.57 -7.80 10.42
CA SER A 161 -10.87 -6.49 10.43
C SER A 161 -10.87 -5.84 11.81
N ILE A 162 -12.00 -5.89 12.53
CA ILE A 162 -12.12 -5.40 13.92
C ILE A 162 -11.23 -6.19 14.86
N ALA A 163 -11.22 -7.52 14.75
CA ALA A 163 -10.37 -8.36 15.61
C ALA A 163 -8.88 -8.03 15.43
N LEU A 164 -8.43 -7.87 14.18
CA LEU A 164 -7.07 -7.45 13.89
C LEU A 164 -6.78 -6.03 14.41
N MET A 165 -7.68 -5.08 14.16
CA MET A 165 -7.48 -3.69 14.57
C MET A 165 -7.49 -3.52 16.10
N ALA A 166 -8.31 -4.29 16.82
CA ALA A 166 -8.31 -4.33 18.27
C ALA A 166 -6.99 -4.88 18.84
N ASP A 167 -6.39 -5.88 18.20
CA ASP A 167 -5.07 -6.41 18.58
C ASP A 167 -3.93 -5.41 18.29
N ILE A 168 -4.04 -4.57 17.27
CA ILE A 168 -3.07 -3.49 17.05
C ILE A 168 -3.29 -2.38 18.09
N ARG A 169 -4.54 -2.02 18.37
CA ARG A 169 -4.91 -0.95 19.31
C ARG A 169 -4.46 -1.23 20.74
N SER A 170 -4.35 -2.49 21.14
CA SER A 170 -3.78 -2.87 22.46
C SER A 170 -2.28 -2.62 22.54
N ARG A 171 -1.58 -2.61 21.40
CA ARG A 171 -0.11 -2.42 21.30
C ARG A 171 0.26 -0.97 21.04
N VAL A 172 -0.52 -0.28 20.22
CA VAL A 172 -0.29 1.12 19.82
C VAL A 172 -1.56 1.94 20.10
N PRO A 173 -1.83 2.28 21.37
CA PRO A 173 -3.05 2.99 21.76
C PRO A 173 -3.10 4.44 21.26
N ASP A 174 -1.94 5.09 21.13
CA ASP A 174 -1.85 6.54 20.94
C ASP A 174 -1.93 6.97 19.46
N ASN A 175 -2.07 6.03 18.54
CA ASN A 175 -2.10 6.36 17.11
C ASN A 175 -3.53 6.69 16.65
N PRO A 176 -3.82 7.95 16.27
CA PRO A 176 -5.17 8.37 15.88
C PRO A 176 -5.68 7.63 14.65
N LEU A 177 -4.80 7.22 13.73
CA LEU A 177 -5.21 6.48 12.53
C LEU A 177 -5.85 5.13 12.89
N ILE A 178 -5.37 4.46 13.93
CA ILE A 178 -5.86 3.16 14.37
C ILE A 178 -7.28 3.30 14.94
N ALA A 179 -7.50 4.32 15.78
CA ALA A 179 -8.83 4.64 16.30
C ALA A 179 -9.80 4.99 15.17
N LEU A 180 -9.37 5.78 14.19
CA LEU A 180 -10.18 6.12 13.01
C LEU A 180 -10.54 4.87 12.20
N LEU A 181 -9.56 4.02 11.86
CA LEU A 181 -9.82 2.81 11.07
C LEU A 181 -10.72 1.81 11.82
N LEU A 182 -10.58 1.70 13.14
CA LEU A 182 -11.48 0.89 13.96
C LEU A 182 -12.91 1.44 13.93
N ALA A 183 -13.08 2.77 14.03
CA ALA A 183 -14.37 3.42 13.88
C ALA A 183 -15.00 3.16 12.50
N VAL A 184 -14.21 3.22 11.42
CA VAL A 184 -14.67 2.92 10.05
C VAL A 184 -15.06 1.44 9.92
N CYS A 185 -14.37 0.51 10.59
CA CYS A 185 -14.78 -0.89 10.61
C CYS A 185 -16.18 -1.07 11.21
N PHE A 186 -16.46 -0.42 12.35
CA PHE A 186 -17.80 -0.44 12.96
C PHE A 186 -18.84 0.29 12.10
N LEU A 187 -18.46 1.38 11.45
CA LEU A 187 -19.31 2.11 10.50
C LEU A 187 -19.75 1.20 9.34
N ASN A 188 -18.80 0.49 8.72
CA ASN A 188 -19.09 -0.46 7.64
C ASN A 188 -20.05 -1.55 8.09
N ILE A 189 -19.89 -2.07 9.33
CA ILE A 189 -20.82 -3.03 9.90
C ILE A 189 -22.22 -2.44 10.10
N SER A 190 -22.32 -1.21 10.59
CA SER A 190 -23.60 -0.57 10.89
C SER A 190 -24.49 -0.35 9.66
N VAL A 191 -23.86 -0.13 8.49
CA VAL A 191 -24.54 0.09 7.21
C VAL A 191 -25.00 -1.21 6.55
N HIS A 192 -24.46 -2.38 6.94
CA HIS A 192 -24.90 -3.65 6.36
C HIS A 192 -26.37 -3.97 6.68
N LYS A 193 -27.10 -4.41 5.64
CA LYS A 193 -28.56 -4.61 5.65
C LYS A 193 -29.05 -5.56 6.76
N HIS A 194 -28.28 -6.60 7.09
CA HIS A 194 -28.72 -7.74 7.92
C HIS A 194 -28.21 -7.73 9.38
N LEU A 195 -28.00 -6.56 9.99
CA LEU A 195 -27.55 -6.49 11.38
C LEU A 195 -28.70 -6.56 12.39
N PHE A 196 -28.56 -7.44 13.40
CA PHE A 196 -29.54 -7.60 14.47
C PHE A 196 -29.64 -6.36 15.39
N SER A 197 -28.53 -5.65 15.63
CA SER A 197 -28.52 -4.45 16.47
C SER A 197 -27.60 -3.37 15.90
N ARG A 198 -28.16 -2.51 15.04
CA ARG A 198 -27.43 -1.39 14.43
C ARG A 198 -26.99 -0.35 15.48
N HIS A 199 -27.85 -0.09 16.47
CA HIS A 199 -27.58 0.92 17.50
C HIS A 199 -26.29 0.65 18.28
N LYS A 200 -26.03 -0.60 18.66
CA LYS A 200 -24.79 -0.96 19.38
C LYS A 200 -23.54 -0.68 18.54
N THR A 201 -23.56 -1.04 17.26
CA THR A 201 -22.42 -0.79 16.36
C THR A 201 -22.21 0.69 16.06
N VAL A 202 -23.30 1.46 15.94
CA VAL A 202 -23.21 2.92 15.75
C VAL A 202 -22.64 3.58 17.00
N LEU A 203 -23.06 3.15 18.20
CA LEU A 203 -22.53 3.68 19.46
C LEU A 203 -21.03 3.42 19.59
N GLN A 204 -20.57 2.21 19.25
CA GLN A 204 -19.14 1.87 19.21
C GLN A 204 -18.36 2.72 18.20
N CYS A 205 -18.92 2.92 16.99
CA CYS A 205 -18.33 3.80 15.98
C CYS A 205 -18.14 5.23 16.51
N ILE A 206 -19.17 5.81 17.12
CA ILE A 206 -19.12 7.16 17.68
C ILE A 206 -18.12 7.24 18.84
N GLY A 207 -18.05 6.21 19.69
CA GLY A 207 -17.07 6.13 20.78
C GLY A 207 -15.63 6.22 20.27
N PHE A 208 -15.27 5.41 19.27
CA PHE A 208 -13.93 5.45 18.67
C PHE A 208 -13.65 6.73 17.87
N LEU A 209 -14.66 7.38 17.29
CA LEU A 209 -14.50 8.71 16.70
C LEU A 209 -14.24 9.80 17.75
N GLY A 210 -14.84 9.69 18.93
CA GLY A 210 -14.57 10.56 20.07
C GLY A 210 -13.12 10.41 20.54
N GLU A 211 -12.64 9.17 20.64
CA GLU A 211 -11.24 8.87 20.96
C GLU A 211 -10.28 9.40 19.88
N TYR A 212 -10.61 9.21 18.60
CA TYR A 212 -9.85 9.79 17.49
C TYR A 212 -9.75 11.32 17.59
N ARG A 213 -10.84 12.01 17.96
CA ARG A 213 -10.83 13.45 18.21
C ARG A 213 -9.92 13.84 19.37
N GLN A 214 -9.89 13.07 20.45
CA GLN A 214 -8.99 13.32 21.58
C GLN A 214 -7.52 13.14 21.18
N LEU A 215 -7.19 12.09 20.44
CA LEU A 215 -5.81 11.78 20.03
C LEU A 215 -5.28 12.72 18.93
N ARG A 216 -6.13 13.12 17.98
CA ARG A 216 -5.75 13.98 16.85
C ARG A 216 -5.84 15.46 17.20
N GLY A 217 -6.77 15.83 18.07
CA GLY A 217 -7.12 17.20 18.38
C GLY A 217 -8.22 17.78 17.49
N GLU A 218 -8.56 19.04 17.75
CA GLU A 218 -9.63 19.75 17.07
C GLU A 218 -9.13 20.34 15.75
N CYS A 219 -9.13 19.50 14.71
CA CYS A 219 -8.79 19.87 13.34
C CYS A 219 -10.00 19.92 12.42
N GLN A 220 -9.82 20.59 11.27
CA GLN A 220 -10.70 20.49 10.12
C GLN A 220 -10.90 19.01 9.68
N GLU A 221 -9.81 18.24 9.61
CA GLU A 221 -9.82 16.79 9.31
C GLU A 221 -10.74 16.03 10.29
N THR A 222 -10.59 16.27 11.59
CA THR A 222 -11.32 15.57 12.65
C THR A 222 -12.82 15.83 12.55
N TYR A 223 -13.23 17.09 12.44
CA TYR A 223 -14.64 17.45 12.34
C TYR A 223 -15.26 16.97 11.03
N TYR A 224 -14.53 17.02 9.91
CA TYR A 224 -15.00 16.49 8.64
C TYR A 224 -15.24 14.98 8.72
N ASN A 225 -14.28 14.22 9.28
CA ASN A 225 -14.41 12.77 9.43
C ASN A 225 -15.59 12.38 10.33
N ILE A 226 -15.82 13.09 11.43
CA ILE A 226 -16.98 12.89 12.31
C ILE A 226 -18.28 13.21 11.56
N ALA A 227 -18.36 14.36 10.89
CA ALA A 227 -19.53 14.76 10.11
C ALA A 227 -19.84 13.72 9.02
N ARG A 228 -18.82 13.21 8.34
CA ARG A 228 -18.96 12.20 7.29
C ARG A 228 -19.49 10.88 7.84
N ALA A 229 -18.98 10.42 8.98
CA ALA A 229 -19.48 9.22 9.64
C ALA A 229 -20.92 9.37 10.11
N CYS A 230 -21.28 10.50 10.76
CA CYS A 230 -22.66 10.79 11.17
C CYS A 230 -23.61 10.84 9.97
N HIS A 231 -23.18 11.45 8.86
CA HIS A 231 -23.96 11.48 7.62
C HIS A 231 -24.17 10.06 7.08
N GLN A 232 -23.14 9.21 7.06
CA GLN A 232 -23.27 7.81 6.63
C GLN A 232 -24.20 6.97 7.53
N CYS A 233 -24.32 7.33 8.81
CA CYS A 233 -25.30 6.78 9.76
C CYS A 233 -26.71 7.38 9.65
N MET A 234 -26.99 8.24 8.66
CA MET A 234 -28.27 8.97 8.48
C MET A 234 -28.58 9.95 9.63
N LEU A 235 -27.58 10.40 10.39
CA LEU A 235 -27.70 11.40 11.45
C LEU A 235 -27.42 12.81 10.90
N GLY A 236 -28.18 13.20 9.87
CA GLY A 236 -27.96 14.45 9.14
C GLY A 236 -28.01 15.70 10.02
N HIS A 237 -28.92 15.74 10.99
CA HIS A 237 -29.05 16.83 11.95
C HIS A 237 -27.78 17.06 12.81
N ILE A 238 -27.00 16.00 13.05
CA ILE A 238 -25.71 16.08 13.76
C ILE A 238 -24.60 16.47 12.78
N ALA A 239 -24.63 15.92 11.56
CA ALA A 239 -23.58 16.15 10.57
C ALA A 239 -23.51 17.61 10.09
N ILE A 240 -24.66 18.28 9.91
CA ILE A 240 -24.74 19.66 9.39
C ILE A 240 -23.95 20.65 10.26
N PRO A 241 -24.16 20.73 11.59
CA PRO A 241 -23.35 21.59 12.46
C PRO A 241 -21.84 21.34 12.38
N TYR A 242 -21.42 20.08 12.25
CA TYR A 242 -19.99 19.77 12.12
C TYR A 242 -19.43 20.20 10.75
N TYR A 243 -20.21 20.09 9.67
CA TYR A 243 -19.79 20.64 8.38
C TYR A 243 -19.67 22.16 8.41
N HIS A 244 -20.59 22.87 9.09
CA HIS A 244 -20.45 24.32 9.27
C HIS A 244 -19.18 24.69 10.03
N LYS A 245 -18.87 23.99 11.13
CA LYS A 245 -17.60 24.18 11.86
C LYS A 245 -16.37 23.99 10.96
N VAL A 246 -16.39 22.99 10.09
CA VAL A 246 -15.30 22.73 9.12
C VAL A 246 -15.11 23.89 8.13
N LEU A 247 -16.20 24.54 7.73
CA LEU A 247 -16.19 25.69 6.81
C LEU A 247 -15.77 27.00 7.50
N GLU A 248 -16.00 27.13 8.80
CA GLU A 248 -15.60 28.28 9.61
C GLU A 248 -14.11 28.27 9.97
N MET A 249 -13.46 27.11 9.93
CA MET A 249 -12.03 26.96 10.21
C MET A 249 -11.17 27.47 9.04
N GLU A 250 -9.98 27.99 9.37
CA GLU A 250 -8.99 28.37 8.36
C GLU A 250 -8.62 27.17 7.47
N PRO A 251 -8.53 27.36 6.14
CA PRO A 251 -8.17 26.29 5.23
C PRO A 251 -6.76 25.79 5.55
N VAL A 252 -6.58 24.46 5.55
CA VAL A 252 -5.25 23.87 5.62
C VAL A 252 -4.48 24.30 4.38
N GLY A 253 -3.35 24.99 4.58
CA GLY A 253 -2.51 25.47 3.48
C GLY A 253 -2.04 24.34 2.56
N ASP A 254 -1.80 24.66 1.28
CA ASP A 254 -1.47 23.66 0.26
C ASP A 254 -0.05 23.10 0.44
N THR A 255 0.85 23.84 1.09
CA THR A 255 2.24 23.41 1.29
C THR A 255 2.39 22.41 2.45
N GLU A 256 3.36 21.51 2.34
CA GLU A 256 3.64 20.49 3.36
C GLU A 256 4.05 21.08 4.72
N GLU A 257 4.63 22.27 4.72
CA GLU A 257 5.01 23.01 5.93
C GLU A 257 3.78 23.59 6.64
N GLU A 258 2.87 24.22 5.90
CA GLU A 258 1.59 24.71 6.43
C GLU A 258 0.75 23.57 7.00
N LYS A 259 0.67 22.43 6.30
CA LYS A 259 0.01 21.21 6.80
C LYS A 259 0.59 20.76 8.14
N ARG A 260 1.93 20.71 8.27
CA ARG A 260 2.60 20.33 9.53
C ARG A 260 2.27 21.30 10.66
N VAL A 261 2.27 22.60 10.38
CA VAL A 261 1.94 23.63 11.37
C VAL A 261 0.47 23.51 11.82
N SER A 262 -0.47 23.33 10.89
CA SER A 262 -1.88 23.09 11.23
C SER A 262 -2.07 21.82 12.06
N PHE A 263 -1.36 20.72 11.73
CA PHE A 263 -1.43 19.48 12.51
C PHE A 263 -0.80 19.60 13.90
N MET A 264 0.28 20.39 14.06
CA MET A 264 0.85 20.69 15.38
C MET A 264 -0.09 21.55 16.22
N ALA A 265 -0.72 22.56 15.61
CA ALA A 265 -1.70 23.42 16.29
C ALA A 265 -2.89 22.63 16.83
N CYS A 266 -3.39 21.64 16.08
CA CYS A 266 -4.46 20.78 16.56
C CYS A 266 -4.11 19.95 17.80
N ARG A 267 -2.87 19.46 17.93
CA ARG A 267 -2.46 18.69 19.12
C ARG A 267 -2.32 19.56 20.36
N LEU A 268 -2.12 20.86 20.19
CA LEU A 268 -1.99 21.82 21.29
C LEU A 268 -3.35 22.35 21.76
N SER A 269 -4.40 22.29 20.91
CA SER A 269 -5.74 22.73 21.26
C SER A 269 -6.58 21.70 22.02
N SER A 270 -6.14 20.44 22.10
CA SER A 270 -6.84 19.42 22.89
C SER A 270 -6.59 19.63 24.39
N PRO A 271 -7.63 19.85 25.22
CA PRO A 271 -7.47 19.88 26.66
C PRO A 271 -6.96 18.51 27.16
N PRO A 272 -6.14 18.46 28.23
CA PRO A 272 -5.70 17.19 28.80
C PRO A 272 -6.91 16.34 29.18
N PRO A 273 -6.84 15.01 29.03
CA PRO A 273 -7.94 14.13 29.39
C PRO A 273 -8.32 14.37 30.87
N PRO A 274 -9.62 14.45 31.19
CA PRO A 274 -10.02 14.55 32.59
C PRO A 274 -9.56 13.30 33.36
N PRO A 275 -9.18 13.45 34.64
CA PRO A 275 -8.66 12.37 35.48
C PRO A 275 -9.67 11.23 35.69
#